data_AF-A0A8T5M7S3-F1
#
_entry.id   AF-A0A8T5M7S3-F1
#
_cell.length_a   1.000
_cell.length_b   1.000
_cell.length_c   1.000
_cell.angle_alpha   90.00
_cell.angle_beta   90.00
_cell.angle_gamma   90.00
#
_symmetry.space_group_name_H-M   'P 1'
#
loop_
_entity.id
_entity.type
_entity.pdbx_description
1 polymer ?
#
loop_
_entity_poly.entity_id
_entity_poly.type
_entity_poly.pdbx_seq_one_letter_code
_entity_poly.pdbx_strand_id
1 'polypeptide(L)'
;MKKKGLEEAIKEKVSSLLEKTMEKSWGITIPKIESDITDKLNNQQLNVYISTDLPFQEAKQKFKSEFLKNELRLHKGNISQMAKFLGLDRRSIHRVIKNLEIDLEDVRHHESSEKEYKEDIIRQTIQSALENYKEVIQPEKMEKIYEEVPSLSRNIARLLPHQHLTWKEAEKEFEKQFLAEVLKESNWNVAKAADKIEIRVETLHRKIKKLELKKEEQQS
;
A
#
# COMPACT_ATOMS: atom_id res chain seq x y z
N MET A 1 22.96 -7.58 -2.94
CA MET A 1 22.70 -6.72 -4.12
C MET A 1 21.61 -7.32 -5.03
N LYS A 2 20.35 -7.52 -4.56
CA LYS A 2 19.27 -8.11 -5.39
C LYS A 2 17.89 -7.44 -5.30
N LYS A 3 17.50 -6.79 -4.18
CA LYS A 3 16.17 -6.13 -4.05
C LYS A 3 16.04 -4.85 -4.89
N LYS A 4 17.03 -3.95 -4.82
CA LYS A 4 16.97 -2.63 -5.48
C LYS A 4 16.80 -2.72 -7.02
N GLY A 5 17.53 -3.64 -7.68
CA GLY A 5 17.39 -3.85 -9.12
C GLY A 5 16.09 -4.53 -9.56
N LEU A 6 15.47 -5.33 -8.68
CA LEU A 6 14.17 -5.93 -8.96
C LEU A 6 13.05 -4.88 -8.85
N GLU A 7 13.09 -4.05 -7.81
CA GLU A 7 12.17 -2.93 -7.60
C GLU A 7 12.21 -1.94 -8.78
N GLU A 8 13.42 -1.58 -9.23
CA GLU A 8 13.63 -0.64 -10.32
C GLU A 8 13.15 -1.19 -11.67
N ALA A 9 13.38 -2.48 -11.95
CA ALA A 9 12.86 -3.15 -13.14
C ALA A 9 11.32 -3.32 -13.13
N ILE A 10 10.72 -3.47 -11.94
CA ILE A 10 9.26 -3.48 -11.79
C ILE A 10 8.70 -2.10 -12.04
N LYS A 11 9.32 -1.06 -11.46
CA LYS A 11 8.94 0.34 -11.65
C LYS A 11 8.89 0.69 -13.14
N GLU A 12 9.95 0.36 -13.87
CA GLU A 12 10.06 0.59 -15.32
C GLU A 12 8.94 -0.13 -16.11
N LYS A 13 8.64 -1.39 -15.77
CA LYS A 13 7.58 -2.17 -16.44
C LYS A 13 6.18 -1.63 -16.15
N VAL A 14 5.92 -1.22 -14.91
CA VAL A 14 4.63 -0.62 -14.52
C VAL A 14 4.45 0.73 -15.21
N SER A 15 5.47 1.59 -15.20
CA SER A 15 5.50 2.86 -15.92
C SER A 15 5.23 2.69 -17.42
N SER A 16 5.97 1.80 -18.09
CA SER A 16 5.76 1.54 -19.53
C SER A 16 4.36 1.01 -19.84
N LEU A 17 3.77 0.23 -18.93
CA LEU A 17 2.42 -0.28 -19.11
C LEU A 17 1.38 0.83 -18.93
N LEU A 18 1.54 1.69 -17.93
CA LEU A 18 0.70 2.86 -17.71
C LEU A 18 0.76 3.79 -18.92
N GLU A 19 1.94 4.22 -19.34
CA GLU A 19 2.13 5.09 -20.50
C GLU A 19 1.41 4.55 -21.75
N LYS A 20 1.60 3.26 -22.08
CA LYS A 20 0.93 2.61 -23.21
C LYS A 20 -0.59 2.58 -23.07
N THR A 21 -1.11 2.33 -21.87
CA THR A 21 -2.55 2.37 -21.60
C THR A 21 -3.08 3.79 -21.75
N MET A 22 -2.37 4.79 -21.25
CA MET A 22 -2.75 6.20 -21.35
C MET A 22 -2.79 6.68 -22.80
N GLU A 23 -1.75 6.40 -23.59
CA GLU A 23 -1.69 6.75 -25.00
C GLU A 23 -2.82 6.09 -25.80
N LYS A 24 -3.02 4.78 -25.59
CA LYS A 24 -3.96 3.99 -26.38
C LYS A 24 -5.42 4.25 -26.00
N SER A 25 -5.73 4.32 -24.72
CA SER A 25 -7.10 4.41 -24.22
C SER A 25 -7.55 5.86 -23.97
N TRP A 26 -6.63 6.77 -23.61
CA TRP A 26 -6.98 8.13 -23.21
C TRP A 26 -6.53 9.18 -24.25
N GLY A 27 -5.64 8.81 -25.18
CA GLY A 27 -5.10 9.70 -26.21
C GLY A 27 -4.26 10.85 -25.62
N ILE A 28 -3.83 10.71 -24.36
CA ILE A 28 -3.04 11.69 -23.62
C ILE A 28 -2.04 10.95 -22.74
N THR A 29 -0.88 11.57 -22.54
CA THR A 29 0.10 11.14 -21.53
C THR A 29 0.17 12.22 -20.46
N ILE A 30 -0.05 11.83 -19.20
CA ILE A 30 0.05 12.73 -18.04
C ILE A 30 1.16 12.16 -17.16
N PRO A 31 2.42 12.59 -17.35
CA PRO A 31 3.57 12.04 -16.62
C PRO A 31 3.41 12.11 -15.10
N LYS A 32 2.66 13.11 -14.62
CA LYS A 32 2.41 13.29 -13.19
C LYS A 32 1.50 12.20 -12.60
N ILE A 33 0.49 11.74 -13.34
CA ILE A 33 -0.37 10.61 -12.94
C ILE A 33 0.42 9.31 -12.97
N GLU A 34 1.22 9.12 -14.01
CA GLU A 34 2.09 7.95 -14.14
C GLU A 34 3.05 7.85 -12.94
N SER A 35 3.75 8.94 -12.61
CA SER A 35 4.64 9.00 -11.44
C SER A 35 3.89 8.70 -10.16
N ASP A 36 2.73 9.33 -9.93
CA ASP A 36 1.97 9.16 -8.69
C ASP A 36 1.44 7.72 -8.53
N ILE A 37 0.91 7.12 -9.61
CA ILE A 37 0.46 5.73 -9.59
C ILE A 37 1.65 4.80 -9.38
N THR A 38 2.73 4.95 -10.15
CA THR A 38 3.92 4.10 -10.05
C THR A 38 4.57 4.22 -8.67
N ASP A 39 4.65 5.41 -8.09
CA ASP A 39 5.21 5.61 -6.74
C ASP A 39 4.29 5.02 -5.67
N LYS A 40 2.96 5.17 -5.78
CA LYS A 40 2.01 4.51 -4.88
C LYS A 40 2.14 2.98 -4.98
N LEU A 41 2.20 2.42 -6.18
CA LEU A 41 2.33 0.97 -6.46
C LEU A 41 3.67 0.40 -5.99
N ASN A 42 4.79 1.11 -6.21
CA ASN A 42 6.12 0.67 -5.79
C ASN A 42 6.25 0.64 -4.26
N ASN A 43 5.50 1.51 -3.58
CA ASN A 43 5.38 1.49 -2.13
C ASN A 43 4.45 0.38 -1.61
N GLN A 44 3.70 -0.35 -2.45
CA GLN A 44 2.76 -1.39 -2.00
C GLN A 44 3.39 -2.74 -1.64
N GLN A 45 4.50 -2.74 -0.92
CA GLN A 45 5.02 -3.99 -0.33
C GLN A 45 4.03 -4.66 0.62
N LEU A 46 3.03 -3.91 1.09
CA LEU A 46 2.13 -4.30 2.18
C LEU A 46 0.82 -4.95 1.74
N ASN A 47 0.44 -4.86 0.45
CA ASN A 47 -0.87 -5.34 -0.03
C ASN A 47 -2.05 -4.89 0.85
N VAL A 48 -1.98 -3.70 1.45
CA VAL A 48 -3.03 -3.14 2.32
C VAL A 48 -3.10 -1.64 2.04
N TYR A 49 -4.31 -1.12 1.85
CA TYR A 49 -4.53 0.32 1.73
C TYR A 49 -4.29 1.01 3.08
N ILE A 50 -3.50 2.09 3.05
CA ILE A 50 -3.17 2.90 4.22
C ILE A 50 -3.94 4.22 4.12
N SER A 51 -4.96 4.42 4.97
CA SER A 51 -5.63 5.71 5.12
C SER A 51 -4.93 6.53 6.21
N THR A 52 -4.71 7.81 5.94
CA THR A 52 -4.12 8.83 6.85
C THR A 52 -5.18 9.62 7.62
N ASP A 53 -6.47 9.24 7.48
CA ASP A 53 -7.62 9.93 8.09
C ASP A 53 -7.90 9.46 9.52
N LEU A 54 -7.15 8.45 9.99
CA LEU A 54 -7.28 7.86 11.32
C LEU A 54 -6.09 8.23 12.21
N PRO A 55 -6.29 8.27 13.55
CA PRO A 55 -5.19 8.34 14.51
C PRO A 55 -4.16 7.22 14.27
N PHE A 56 -2.88 7.49 14.57
CA PHE A 56 -1.78 6.57 14.24
C PHE A 56 -1.97 5.16 14.81
N GLN A 57 -2.49 5.04 16.04
CA GLN A 57 -2.69 3.73 16.68
C GLN A 57 -3.82 2.95 16.02
N GLU A 58 -4.92 3.62 15.66
CA GLU A 58 -6.06 3.02 14.98
C GLU A 58 -5.68 2.59 13.56
N ALA A 59 -5.02 3.47 12.81
CA ALA A 59 -4.49 3.15 11.50
C ALA A 59 -3.55 1.93 11.56
N LYS A 60 -2.68 1.89 12.57
CA LYS A 60 -1.76 0.75 12.80
C LYS A 60 -2.50 -0.53 13.14
N GLN A 61 -3.56 -0.47 13.96
CA GLN A 61 -4.36 -1.65 14.31
C GLN A 61 -5.15 -2.16 13.11
N LYS A 62 -5.79 -1.27 12.35
CA LYS A 62 -6.50 -1.60 11.12
C LYS A 62 -5.56 -2.24 10.09
N PHE A 63 -4.39 -1.63 9.88
CA PHE A 63 -3.35 -2.21 9.03
C PHE A 63 -2.97 -3.63 9.47
N LYS A 64 -2.69 -3.84 10.75
CA LYS A 64 -2.33 -5.16 11.29
C LYS A 64 -3.41 -6.20 11.08
N SER A 65 -4.67 -5.82 11.29
CA SER A 65 -5.82 -6.70 11.08
C SER A 65 -5.90 -7.13 9.62
N GLU A 66 -5.91 -6.16 8.69
CA GLU A 66 -6.02 -6.43 7.26
C GLU A 66 -4.82 -7.21 6.73
N PHE A 67 -3.61 -6.83 7.12
CA PHE A 67 -2.39 -7.56 6.77
C PHE A 67 -2.46 -9.03 7.23
N LEU A 68 -2.86 -9.28 8.49
CA LEU A 68 -2.95 -10.66 8.98
C LEU A 68 -4.06 -11.46 8.30
N LYS A 69 -5.24 -10.85 8.07
CA LYS A 69 -6.33 -11.49 7.32
C LYS A 69 -5.88 -11.89 5.92
N ASN A 70 -5.12 -11.04 5.24
CA ASN A 70 -4.60 -11.31 3.90
C ASN A 70 -3.64 -12.49 3.89
N GLU A 71 -2.69 -12.49 4.82
CA GLU A 71 -1.75 -13.61 4.98
C GLU A 71 -2.48 -14.91 5.37
N LEU A 72 -3.57 -14.80 6.15
CA LEU A 72 -4.40 -15.96 6.54
C LEU A 72 -5.16 -16.54 5.36
N ARG A 73 -5.75 -15.68 4.50
CA ARG A 73 -6.41 -16.09 3.25
C ARG A 73 -5.42 -16.76 2.31
N LEU A 74 -4.24 -16.13 2.14
CA LEU A 74 -3.17 -16.63 1.27
C LEU A 74 -2.74 -18.06 1.63
N HIS A 75 -2.55 -18.32 2.91
CA HIS A 75 -2.10 -19.61 3.42
C HIS A 75 -3.24 -20.56 3.80
N LYS A 76 -4.48 -20.27 3.37
CA LYS A 76 -5.68 -21.09 3.66
C LYS A 76 -5.84 -21.42 5.16
N GLY A 77 -5.46 -20.48 6.03
CA GLY A 77 -5.49 -20.66 7.48
C GLY A 77 -4.45 -21.63 8.05
N ASN A 78 -3.38 -21.98 7.32
CA ASN A 78 -2.29 -22.80 7.85
C ASN A 78 -1.35 -21.97 8.76
N ILE A 79 -1.69 -21.95 10.04
CA ILE A 79 -0.98 -21.18 11.09
C ILE A 79 0.50 -21.58 11.20
N SER A 80 0.85 -22.86 11.01
CA SER A 80 2.23 -23.33 11.12
C SER A 80 3.11 -22.82 9.98
N GLN A 81 2.56 -22.76 8.76
CA GLN A 81 3.25 -22.23 7.60
C GLN A 81 3.39 -20.70 7.72
N MET A 82 2.32 -20.03 8.15
CA MET A 82 2.33 -18.59 8.39
C MET A 82 3.32 -18.17 9.46
N ALA A 83 3.43 -18.89 10.57
CA ALA A 83 4.42 -18.63 11.63
C ALA A 83 5.82 -18.48 11.05
N LYS A 84 6.21 -19.37 10.14
CA LYS A 84 7.50 -19.31 9.45
C LYS A 84 7.62 -18.07 8.57
N PHE A 85 6.60 -17.75 7.77
CA PHE A 85 6.63 -16.61 6.85
C PHE A 85 6.62 -15.25 7.58
N LEU A 86 5.79 -15.11 8.60
CA LEU A 86 5.69 -13.89 9.40
C LEU A 86 6.87 -13.72 10.37
N GLY A 87 7.74 -14.73 10.53
CA GLY A 87 8.82 -14.71 11.51
C GLY A 87 8.31 -14.66 12.95
N LEU A 88 7.14 -15.25 13.21
CA LEU A 88 6.49 -15.33 14.51
C LEU A 88 6.40 -16.77 14.98
N ASP A 89 6.38 -17.00 16.28
CA ASP A 89 5.99 -18.30 16.79
C ASP A 89 4.46 -18.50 16.71
N ARG A 90 4.02 -19.76 16.67
CA ARG A 90 2.60 -20.11 16.55
C ARG A 90 1.74 -19.51 17.67
N ARG A 91 2.23 -19.44 18.91
CA ARG A 91 1.47 -18.88 20.04
C ARG A 91 1.30 -17.38 19.88
N SER A 92 2.33 -16.69 19.39
CA SER A 92 2.24 -15.27 19.06
C SER A 92 1.19 -15.01 17.98
N ILE A 93 1.11 -15.84 16.92
CA ILE A 93 0.04 -15.70 15.92
C ILE A 93 -1.33 -15.84 16.54
N HIS A 94 -1.57 -16.88 17.35
CA HIS A 94 -2.87 -17.04 18.05
C HIS A 94 -3.22 -15.84 18.94
N ARG A 95 -2.24 -15.29 19.66
CA ARG A 95 -2.42 -14.09 20.48
C ARG A 95 -2.79 -12.88 19.62
N VAL A 96 -2.11 -12.69 18.49
CA VAL A 96 -2.38 -11.57 17.58
C VAL A 96 -3.78 -11.70 16.96
N ILE A 97 -4.17 -12.90 16.50
CA ILE A 97 -5.52 -13.17 15.97
C ILE A 97 -6.58 -12.81 17.00
N LYS A 98 -6.41 -13.27 18.26
CA LYS A 98 -7.34 -12.97 19.35
C LYS A 98 -7.41 -11.48 19.67
N ASN A 99 -6.26 -10.81 19.76
CA ASN A 99 -6.18 -9.40 20.09
C ASN A 99 -6.74 -8.48 19.00
N LEU A 100 -6.70 -8.93 17.74
CA LEU A 100 -7.27 -8.21 16.60
C LEU A 100 -8.70 -8.67 16.28
N GLU A 101 -9.28 -9.55 17.10
CA GLU A 101 -10.65 -10.07 16.95
C GLU A 101 -10.93 -10.65 15.55
N ILE A 102 -9.94 -11.34 14.97
CA ILE A 102 -10.06 -11.92 13.63
C ILE A 102 -10.78 -13.27 13.71
N ASP A 103 -11.89 -13.39 12.98
CA ASP A 103 -12.59 -14.66 12.78
C ASP A 103 -11.86 -15.52 11.74
N LEU A 104 -11.38 -16.69 12.16
CA LEU A 104 -10.67 -17.62 11.29
C LEU A 104 -11.59 -18.39 10.35
N GLU A 105 -12.86 -18.59 10.72
CA GLU A 105 -13.81 -19.31 9.86
C GLU A 105 -14.23 -18.42 8.69
N ASP A 106 -14.49 -17.13 8.92
CA ASP A 106 -14.71 -16.14 7.84
C ASP A 106 -13.56 -16.12 6.83
N VAL A 107 -12.32 -16.12 7.32
CA VAL A 107 -11.12 -16.12 6.46
C VAL A 107 -10.99 -17.41 5.64
N ARG A 108 -11.43 -18.56 6.18
CA ARG A 108 -11.38 -19.85 5.47
C ARG A 108 -12.46 -20.00 4.41
N HIS A 109 -13.61 -19.37 4.61
CA HIS A 109 -14.74 -19.41 3.69
C HIS A 109 -14.69 -18.36 2.57
N HIS A 110 -13.74 -17.42 2.64
CA HIS A 110 -13.49 -16.47 1.55
C HIS A 110 -12.83 -17.17 0.35
N GLU A 111 -13.62 -17.46 -0.70
CA GLU A 111 -13.17 -18.13 -1.94
C GLU A 111 -12.36 -17.24 -2.89
N SER A 112 -12.08 -15.99 -2.52
CA SER A 112 -11.31 -15.07 -3.36
C SER A 112 -9.89 -15.60 -3.56
N SER A 113 -9.52 -15.84 -4.81
CA SER A 113 -8.16 -16.24 -5.14
C SER A 113 -7.17 -15.11 -4.75
N GLU A 114 -5.94 -15.46 -4.37
CA GLU A 114 -4.88 -14.48 -4.11
C GLU A 114 -4.75 -13.45 -5.24
N LYS A 115 -4.93 -13.91 -6.48
CA LYS A 115 -4.89 -13.08 -7.67
C LYS A 115 -5.98 -11.99 -7.64
N GLU A 116 -7.21 -12.36 -7.36
CA GLU A 116 -8.36 -11.44 -7.32
C GLU A 116 -8.19 -10.38 -6.23
N TYR A 117 -7.67 -10.77 -5.07
CA TYR A 117 -7.40 -9.84 -3.98
C TYR A 117 -6.30 -8.82 -4.31
N LYS A 118 -5.19 -9.28 -4.91
CA LYS A 118 -4.13 -8.38 -5.40
C LYS A 118 -4.65 -7.39 -6.44
N GLU A 119 -5.49 -7.88 -7.36
CA GLU A 119 -6.13 -7.05 -8.37
C GLU A 119 -7.01 -5.95 -7.74
N ASP A 120 -7.75 -6.28 -6.67
CA ASP A 120 -8.57 -5.30 -5.94
C ASP A 120 -7.75 -4.22 -5.24
N ILE A 121 -6.65 -4.59 -4.57
CA ILE A 121 -5.76 -3.61 -3.93
C ILE A 121 -5.18 -2.64 -4.97
N ILE A 122 -4.66 -3.17 -6.07
CA ILE A 122 -4.08 -2.35 -7.14
C ILE A 122 -5.15 -1.42 -7.70
N ARG A 123 -6.38 -1.91 -7.91
CA ARG A 123 -7.52 -1.09 -8.34
C ARG A 123 -7.80 0.05 -7.39
N GLN A 124 -7.95 -0.21 -6.09
CA GLN A 124 -8.19 0.81 -5.08
C GLN A 124 -7.07 1.86 -5.04
N THR A 125 -5.83 1.42 -5.28
CA THR A 125 -4.64 2.27 -5.27
C THR A 125 -4.62 3.22 -6.46
N ILE A 126 -4.91 2.68 -7.65
CA ILE A 126 -5.05 3.48 -8.86
C ILE A 126 -6.20 4.47 -8.70
N GLN A 127 -7.35 4.03 -8.17
CA GLN A 127 -8.50 4.92 -7.90
C GLN A 127 -8.13 6.05 -6.94
N SER A 128 -7.49 5.73 -5.81
CA SER A 128 -7.02 6.74 -4.85
C SER A 128 -5.97 7.69 -5.45
N ALA A 129 -5.14 7.23 -6.39
CA ALA A 129 -4.22 8.11 -7.12
C ALA A 129 -5.00 9.09 -8.03
N LEU A 130 -6.01 8.59 -8.72
CA LEU A 130 -6.80 9.33 -9.70
C LEU A 130 -7.75 10.36 -9.07
N GLU A 131 -8.22 10.15 -7.84
CA GLU A 131 -9.08 11.13 -7.15
C GLU A 131 -8.46 12.53 -7.10
N ASN A 132 -7.13 12.63 -6.95
CA ASN A 132 -6.40 13.90 -6.94
C ASN A 132 -6.51 14.69 -8.26
N TYR A 133 -6.93 14.05 -9.34
CA TYR A 133 -6.99 14.61 -10.69
C TYR A 133 -8.41 14.80 -11.20
N LYS A 134 -9.41 14.36 -10.44
CA LYS A 134 -10.82 14.38 -10.82
C LYS A 134 -11.36 15.78 -11.14
N GLU A 135 -10.84 16.80 -10.46
CA GLU A 135 -11.26 18.20 -10.67
C GLU A 135 -10.50 18.90 -11.81
N VAL A 136 -9.35 18.33 -12.23
CA VAL A 136 -8.47 18.93 -13.24
C VAL A 136 -8.72 18.34 -14.63
N ILE A 137 -9.17 17.09 -14.69
CA ILE A 137 -9.43 16.36 -15.93
C ILE A 137 -10.92 16.43 -16.29
N GLN A 138 -11.22 16.57 -17.58
CA GLN A 138 -12.59 16.57 -18.09
C GLN A 138 -13.35 15.31 -17.65
N PRO A 139 -14.61 15.42 -17.19
CA PRO A 139 -15.39 14.30 -16.68
C PRO A 139 -15.46 13.10 -17.63
N GLU A 140 -15.66 13.35 -18.93
CA GLU A 140 -15.77 12.30 -19.96
C GLU A 140 -14.45 11.54 -20.16
N LYS A 141 -13.32 12.21 -19.91
CA LYS A 141 -12.00 11.57 -19.92
C LYS A 141 -11.78 10.77 -18.65
N MET A 142 -12.20 11.29 -17.50
CA MET A 142 -12.13 10.55 -16.23
C MET A 142 -12.94 9.27 -16.25
N GLU A 143 -14.14 9.27 -16.83
CA GLU A 143 -14.96 8.07 -16.98
C GLU A 143 -14.22 6.96 -17.74
N LYS A 144 -13.62 7.29 -18.90
CA LYS A 144 -12.78 6.35 -19.67
C LYS A 144 -11.57 5.86 -18.90
N ILE A 145 -10.99 6.70 -18.05
CA ILE A 145 -9.89 6.31 -17.16
C ILE A 145 -10.37 5.25 -16.17
N TYR A 146 -11.50 5.48 -15.48
CA TYR A 146 -12.06 4.54 -14.51
C TYR A 146 -12.51 3.21 -15.15
N GLU A 147 -13.04 3.21 -16.36
CA GLU A 147 -13.41 1.99 -17.11
C GLU A 147 -12.22 1.05 -17.36
N GLU A 148 -11.02 1.60 -17.50
CA GLU A 148 -9.80 0.82 -17.78
C GLU A 148 -9.08 0.34 -16.51
N VAL A 149 -9.38 0.91 -15.34
CA VAL A 149 -8.73 0.52 -14.08
C VAL A 149 -8.78 -0.99 -13.82
N PRO A 150 -9.90 -1.72 -14.06
CA PRO A 150 -9.92 -3.17 -13.88
C PRO A 150 -8.96 -3.94 -14.80
N SER A 151 -8.81 -3.53 -16.06
CA SER A 151 -7.91 -4.19 -17.03
C SER A 151 -6.44 -3.91 -16.66
N LEU A 152 -6.15 -2.66 -16.32
CA LEU A 152 -4.86 -2.17 -15.86
C LEU A 152 -4.41 -2.88 -14.57
N SER A 153 -5.30 -2.99 -13.59
CA SER A 153 -5.03 -3.65 -12.32
C SER A 153 -4.66 -5.13 -12.49
N ARG A 154 -5.38 -5.83 -13.37
CA ARG A 154 -5.08 -7.22 -13.76
C ARG A 154 -3.69 -7.37 -14.38
N ASN A 155 -3.31 -6.44 -15.23
CA ASN A 155 -2.03 -6.49 -15.91
C ASN A 155 -0.87 -6.20 -14.94
N ILE A 156 -1.03 -5.18 -14.10
CA ILE A 156 -0.04 -4.83 -13.06
C ILE A 156 0.10 -5.97 -12.06
N ALA A 157 -1.00 -6.60 -11.61
CA ALA A 157 -0.96 -7.70 -10.66
C ALA A 157 -0.09 -8.89 -11.13
N ARG A 158 -0.03 -9.13 -12.45
CA ARG A 158 0.81 -10.19 -13.06
C ARG A 158 2.30 -9.84 -13.09
N LEU A 159 2.64 -8.56 -13.04
CA LEU A 159 4.02 -8.09 -13.09
C LEU A 159 4.67 -8.02 -11.70
N LEU A 160 3.86 -7.84 -10.65
CA LEU A 160 4.35 -7.69 -9.28
C LEU A 160 4.69 -9.06 -8.67
N PRO A 161 5.94 -9.29 -8.20
CA PRO A 161 6.30 -10.50 -7.49
C PRO A 161 5.58 -10.56 -6.15
N HIS A 162 5.32 -11.77 -5.67
CA HIS A 162 4.86 -12.01 -4.31
C HIS A 162 6.03 -11.72 -3.36
N GLN A 163 6.00 -10.57 -2.69
CA GLN A 163 6.93 -10.28 -1.62
C GLN A 163 6.33 -10.73 -0.29
N HIS A 164 7.02 -11.64 0.39
CA HIS A 164 6.69 -12.00 1.76
C HIS A 164 7.41 -11.05 2.71
N LEU A 165 6.65 -10.37 3.56
CA LEU A 165 7.17 -9.57 4.65
C LEU A 165 7.01 -10.34 5.95
N THR A 166 8.04 -10.33 6.79
CA THR A 166 7.85 -10.73 8.19
C THR A 166 6.92 -9.72 8.88
N TRP A 167 6.28 -10.12 9.97
CA TRP A 167 5.40 -9.25 10.75
C TRP A 167 6.08 -7.93 11.15
N LYS A 168 7.35 -8.01 11.54
CA LYS A 168 8.14 -6.84 11.94
C LYS A 168 8.49 -5.93 10.77
N GLU A 169 8.77 -6.50 9.60
CA GLU A 169 9.02 -5.73 8.38
C GLU A 169 7.74 -5.05 7.91
N ALA A 170 6.61 -5.76 7.91
CA ALA A 170 5.30 -5.21 7.57
C ALA A 170 4.93 -4.04 8.48
N GLU A 171 5.10 -4.18 9.80
CA GLU A 171 4.90 -3.06 10.73
C GLU A 171 5.83 -1.87 10.43
N LYS A 172 7.09 -2.13 10.11
CA LYS A 172 8.07 -1.06 9.84
C LYS A 172 7.74 -0.32 8.55
N GLU A 173 7.39 -1.04 7.48
CA GLU A 173 7.01 -0.46 6.20
C GLU A 173 5.71 0.33 6.32
N PHE A 174 4.72 -0.17 7.06
CA PHE A 174 3.51 0.59 7.36
C PHE A 174 3.86 1.92 8.06
N GLU A 175 4.66 1.87 9.12
CA GLU A 175 5.03 3.10 9.85
C GLU A 175 5.77 4.08 8.95
N LYS A 176 6.64 3.58 8.08
CA LYS A 176 7.39 4.41 7.13
C LYS A 176 6.46 5.12 6.16
N GLN A 177 5.54 4.38 5.53
CA GLN A 177 4.65 4.90 4.50
C GLN A 177 3.60 5.84 5.09
N PHE A 178 2.91 5.42 6.15
CA PHE A 178 1.89 6.23 6.83
C PHE A 178 2.47 7.58 7.27
N LEU A 179 3.64 7.57 7.94
CA LEU A 179 4.24 8.80 8.42
C LEU A 179 4.79 9.68 7.29
N ALA A 180 5.33 9.09 6.23
CA ALA A 180 5.76 9.85 5.07
C ALA A 180 4.60 10.60 4.43
N GLU A 181 3.44 9.94 4.26
CA GLU A 181 2.25 10.55 3.67
C GLU A 181 1.70 11.68 4.57
N VAL A 182 1.53 11.43 5.86
CA VAL A 182 1.07 12.45 6.82
C VAL A 182 1.99 13.66 6.86
N LEU A 183 3.31 13.44 6.77
CA LEU A 183 4.29 14.53 6.71
C LEU A 183 4.16 15.31 5.39
N LYS A 184 3.94 14.64 4.26
CA LYS A 184 3.70 15.30 2.96
C LYS A 184 2.45 16.18 3.03
N GLU A 185 1.32 15.65 3.49
CA GLU A 185 0.05 16.37 3.67
C GLU A 185 0.16 17.56 4.63
N SER A 186 1.04 17.45 5.63
CA SER A 186 1.29 18.51 6.62
C SER A 186 2.38 19.49 6.20
N ASN A 187 2.83 19.47 4.94
CA ASN A 187 3.94 20.29 4.43
C ASN A 187 5.21 20.17 5.28
N TRP A 188 5.46 18.96 5.82
CA TRP A 188 6.56 18.63 6.72
C TRP A 188 6.56 19.40 8.05
N ASN A 189 5.43 20.00 8.45
CA ASN A 189 5.25 20.54 9.78
C ASN A 189 4.99 19.39 10.78
N VAL A 190 6.01 19.04 11.56
CA VAL A 190 5.97 17.91 12.51
C VAL A 190 4.93 18.11 13.60
N ALA A 191 4.72 19.34 14.09
CA ALA A 191 3.71 19.61 15.11
C ALA A 191 2.30 19.37 14.56
N LYS A 192 1.99 19.91 13.38
CA LYS A 192 0.71 19.69 12.69
C LYS A 192 0.46 18.23 12.36
N ALA A 193 1.50 17.54 11.86
CA ALA A 193 1.44 16.11 11.55
C ALA A 193 1.16 15.26 12.79
N ALA A 194 1.85 15.54 13.90
CA ALA A 194 1.70 14.82 15.17
C ALA A 194 0.30 15.03 15.77
N ASP A 195 -0.21 16.26 15.71
CA ASP A 195 -1.57 16.61 16.12
C ASP A 195 -2.62 15.85 15.29
N LYS A 196 -2.50 15.88 13.96
CA LYS A 196 -3.41 15.18 13.03
C LYS A 196 -3.58 13.69 13.36
N ILE A 197 -2.49 13.01 13.73
CA ILE A 197 -2.50 11.56 13.97
C ILE A 197 -2.48 11.18 15.45
N GLU A 198 -2.73 12.17 16.33
CA GLU A 198 -2.86 12.02 17.77
C GLU A 198 -1.67 11.33 18.45
N ILE A 199 -0.44 11.72 18.09
CA ILE A 199 0.76 11.28 18.78
C ILE A 199 1.56 12.46 19.31
N ARG A 200 2.38 12.20 20.34
CA ARG A 200 3.30 13.21 20.85
C ARG A 200 4.33 13.60 19.79
N VAL A 201 4.63 14.89 19.67
CA VAL A 201 5.59 15.45 18.71
C VAL A 201 6.98 14.80 18.86
N GLU A 202 7.43 14.55 20.08
CA GLU A 202 8.71 13.88 20.36
C GLU A 202 8.71 12.43 19.85
N THR A 203 7.56 11.76 19.93
CA THR A 203 7.39 10.41 19.39
C THR A 203 7.50 10.41 17.88
N LEU A 204 6.90 11.40 17.21
CA LEU A 204 7.02 11.57 15.77
C LEU A 204 8.46 11.87 15.36
N HIS A 205 9.16 12.79 16.01
CA HIS A 205 10.58 13.08 15.75
C HIS A 205 11.47 11.83 15.87
N ARG A 206 11.28 11.04 16.93
CA ARG A 206 12.01 9.78 17.11
C ARG A 206 11.75 8.80 15.97
N LYS A 207 10.50 8.70 15.51
CA LYS A 207 10.12 7.82 14.39
C LYS A 207 10.70 8.32 13.06
N ILE A 208 10.64 9.62 12.78
CA ILE A 208 11.28 10.25 11.59
C ILE A 208 12.76 9.88 11.53
N LYS A 209 13.50 10.05 12.64
CA LYS A 209 14.93 9.71 12.71
C LYS A 209 15.18 8.22 12.53
N LYS A 210 14.40 7.37 13.22
CA LYS A 210 14.55 5.90 13.17
C LYS A 210 14.25 5.31 11.79
N LEU A 211 13.30 5.91 11.07
CA LEU A 211 12.86 5.47 9.74
C LEU A 211 13.57 6.23 8.61
N GLU A 212 14.47 7.14 8.96
CA GLU A 212 15.27 7.95 8.02
C GLU A 212 14.41 8.72 7.00
N LEU A 213 13.24 9.22 7.44
CA LEU A 213 12.34 9.99 6.59
C LEU A 213 12.92 11.37 6.29
N LYS A 214 12.97 11.75 5.01
CA LYS A 214 13.50 13.04 4.54
C LYS A 214 12.52 13.71 3.59
N LYS A 215 12.46 15.04 3.64
CA LYS A 215 11.75 15.84 2.65
C LYS A 215 12.43 15.60 1.30
N GLU A 216 11.69 15.07 0.34
CA GLU A 216 12.14 15.05 -1.04
C GLU A 216 12.29 16.51 -1.47
N GLU A 217 13.52 16.96 -1.63
CA GLU A 217 13.80 18.25 -2.27
C GLU A 217 13.32 18.10 -3.71
N GLN A 218 12.24 18.80 -4.06
CA GLN A 218 11.86 18.98 -5.45
C GLN A 218 13.07 19.64 -6.12
N GLN A 219 13.79 18.89 -6.96
CA GLN A 219 14.77 19.47 -7.88
C GLN A 219 14.02 20.54 -8.68
N SER A 220 14.38 21.80 -8.44
CA SER A 220 13.92 22.96 -9.18
C SER A 220 14.45 22.94 -10.60
#